data_AF-A0A9D5G3G0-F1
#
_entry.id   AF-A0A9D5G3G0-F1
#
_cell.length_a   1.000
_cell.length_b   1.000
_cell.length_c   1.000
_cell.angle_alpha   90.00
_cell.angle_beta   90.00
_cell.angle_gamma   90.00
#
_symmetry.space_group_name_H-M   'P 1'
#
loop_
_entity.id
_entity.type
_entity.pdbx_description
1 polymer ?
#
loop_
_entity_poly.entity_id
_entity_poly.type
_entity_poly.pdbx_seq_one_letter_code
_entity_poly.pdbx_strand_id
1 'polypeptide(L)'
;MPWVQRSWLAAFRSPPSKRRTSPPEQKTPCGDRILQLKIALEDVRPQVWRRLLVPERMTLGTLSKTLERVMGWESYHLHEFEIDGISYGTPESDYPSDVRNERGRKLKNFDLAEGAWFEYRYDFGDNWRHHVVVEKILEPQPGGKYPVCVAGERACPPEDVGGTGGYAEFLKVLRNPKHEDHAHFREWGRRAGRDFAPKVFDIDKANAKLRPRVLLPG
;
A
#
# COMPACT_ATOMS: atom_id res chain seq x y z
N MET A 1 -54.48 75.23 41.34
CA MET A 1 -54.50 73.96 42.12
C MET A 1 -54.42 72.81 41.12
N PRO A 2 -53.80 71.64 41.40
CA PRO A 2 -52.51 71.37 42.04
C PRO A 2 -51.59 70.37 41.23
N TRP A 3 -50.26 70.51 41.38
CA TRP A 3 -49.22 69.47 41.55
C TRP A 3 -48.75 68.58 40.37
N VAL A 4 -47.49 68.65 39.89
CA VAL A 4 -46.16 68.11 40.34
C VAL A 4 -45.83 66.71 39.78
N GLN A 5 -44.72 66.59 39.02
CA GLN A 5 -43.56 65.66 39.20
C GLN A 5 -42.69 65.64 37.91
N ARG A 6 -41.44 66.16 37.95
CA ARG A 6 -40.12 65.44 37.96
C ARG A 6 -39.92 64.47 36.78
N SER A 7 -38.78 64.28 36.11
CA SER A 7 -37.39 64.79 36.06
C SER A 7 -36.62 63.84 35.10
N TRP A 8 -35.40 64.21 34.70
CA TRP A 8 -34.28 63.37 34.22
C TRP A 8 -34.02 63.21 32.70
N LEU A 9 -32.93 63.90 32.28
CA LEU A 9 -31.99 63.51 31.23
C LEU A 9 -31.37 62.14 31.51
N ALA A 10 -31.25 61.28 30.49
CA ALA A 10 -30.18 60.29 30.41
C ALA A 10 -29.89 59.92 28.95
N ALA A 11 -28.67 60.19 28.52
CA ALA A 11 -28.12 59.84 27.22
C ALA A 11 -27.97 58.31 27.08
N PHE A 12 -28.42 57.76 25.94
CA PHE A 12 -28.12 56.39 25.54
C PHE A 12 -26.63 56.26 25.20
N ARG A 13 -25.87 55.50 26.00
CA ARG A 13 -24.57 54.95 25.59
C ARG A 13 -24.78 53.46 25.29
N SER A 14 -24.51 53.06 24.06
CA SER A 14 -24.45 51.64 23.67
C SER A 14 -23.33 50.90 24.40
N PRO A 15 -23.52 49.63 24.80
CA PRO A 15 -22.46 48.83 25.41
C PRO A 15 -21.40 48.40 24.37
N PRO A 16 -20.14 48.16 24.79
CA PRO A 16 -19.09 47.76 23.87
C PRO A 16 -19.27 46.30 23.43
N SER A 17 -19.07 46.07 22.13
CA SER A 17 -19.02 44.74 21.51
C SER A 17 -17.90 43.89 22.13
N LYS A 18 -18.27 42.77 22.75
CA LYS A 18 -17.30 41.75 23.18
C LYS A 18 -16.77 41.05 21.93
N ARG A 19 -15.47 41.21 21.64
CA ARG A 19 -14.79 40.39 20.63
C ARG A 19 -14.93 38.92 21.03
N ARG A 20 -15.66 38.16 20.22
CA ARG A 20 -15.59 36.69 20.24
C ARG A 20 -14.23 36.30 19.69
N THR A 21 -13.33 35.90 20.56
CA THR A 21 -12.15 35.13 20.16
C THR A 21 -12.64 33.76 19.69
N SER A 22 -12.37 33.41 18.44
CA SER A 22 -12.52 32.05 17.93
C SER A 22 -11.67 31.09 18.79
N PRO A 23 -12.12 29.84 19.00
CA PRO A 23 -11.28 28.83 19.63
C PRO A 23 -9.98 28.65 18.83
N PRO A 24 -8.85 28.33 19.48
CA PRO A 24 -7.64 27.98 18.75
C PRO A 24 -7.95 26.79 17.85
N GLU A 25 -7.66 26.96 16.56
CA GLU A 25 -7.68 25.89 15.56
C GLU A 25 -6.84 24.73 16.11
N GLN A 26 -7.51 23.62 16.39
CA GLN A 26 -6.85 22.42 16.88
C GLN A 26 -5.90 21.95 15.78
N LYS A 27 -4.60 22.19 15.94
CA LYS A 27 -3.59 21.56 15.10
C LYS A 27 -3.78 20.06 15.21
N THR A 28 -4.23 19.43 14.13
CA THR A 28 -4.24 17.98 13.97
C THR A 28 -2.90 17.42 14.43
N PRO A 29 -2.87 16.38 15.29
CA PRO A 29 -1.62 15.75 15.68
C PRO A 29 -0.85 15.33 14.41
N CYS A 30 0.40 15.75 14.32
CA CYS A 30 1.30 15.50 13.19
C CYS A 30 1.79 14.04 13.18
N GLY A 31 0.86 13.09 13.04
CA GLY A 31 1.17 11.71 12.69
C GLY A 31 1.23 11.60 11.17
N ASP A 32 2.24 10.93 10.62
CA ASP A 32 2.21 10.59 9.18
C ASP A 32 0.95 9.76 8.90
N ARG A 33 0.13 10.19 7.94
CA ARG A 33 -1.12 9.51 7.58
C ARG A 33 -0.83 8.09 7.08
N ILE A 34 -1.84 7.24 7.17
CA ILE A 34 -1.78 5.84 6.74
C ILE A 34 -2.59 5.67 5.46
N LEU A 35 -1.93 5.22 4.39
CA LEU A 35 -2.59 4.86 3.15
C LEU A 35 -3.06 3.42 3.23
N GLN A 36 -4.35 3.19 3.00
CA GLN A 36 -4.88 1.86 2.72
C GLN A 36 -4.74 1.60 1.22
N LEU A 37 -3.79 0.74 0.86
CA LEU A 37 -3.53 0.35 -0.51
C LEU A 37 -4.18 -0.99 -0.81
N LYS A 38 -4.89 -1.11 -1.93
CA LYS A 38 -5.23 -2.40 -2.53
C LYS A 38 -4.29 -2.67 -3.70
N ILE A 39 -3.62 -3.80 -3.64
CA ILE A 39 -2.66 -4.25 -4.65
C ILE A 39 -3.27 -5.47 -5.34
N ALA A 40 -3.48 -5.38 -6.63
CA ALA A 40 -4.10 -6.44 -7.41
C ALA A 40 -3.20 -6.85 -8.57
N LEU A 41 -2.96 -8.15 -8.71
CA LEU A 41 -2.19 -8.70 -9.83
C LEU A 41 -3.03 -8.61 -11.11
N GLU A 42 -2.43 -8.04 -12.16
CA GLU A 42 -3.05 -7.94 -13.47
C GLU A 42 -3.01 -9.27 -14.22
N ASP A 43 -3.92 -9.45 -15.17
CA ASP A 43 -3.99 -10.60 -16.10
C ASP A 43 -4.05 -12.01 -15.46
N VAL A 44 -4.19 -12.08 -14.13
CA VAL A 44 -4.45 -13.32 -13.40
C VAL A 44 -5.92 -13.38 -12.99
N ARG A 45 -6.57 -14.52 -13.26
CA ARG A 45 -7.98 -14.75 -12.91
C ARG A 45 -8.20 -16.15 -12.28
N PRO A 46 -9.05 -16.26 -11.25
CA PRO A 46 -9.62 -15.15 -10.47
C PRO A 46 -8.55 -14.35 -9.72
N GLN A 47 -8.85 -13.07 -9.46
CA GLN A 47 -7.85 -12.06 -9.09
C GLN A 47 -7.11 -12.40 -7.79
N VAL A 48 -5.79 -12.27 -7.82
CA VAL A 48 -4.94 -12.33 -6.63
C VAL A 48 -4.73 -10.90 -6.14
N TRP A 49 -4.96 -10.64 -4.85
CA TRP A 49 -4.84 -9.28 -4.31
C TRP A 49 -4.50 -9.24 -2.82
N ARG A 50 -3.95 -8.11 -2.38
CA ARG A 50 -3.62 -7.79 -0.97
C ARG A 50 -4.14 -6.40 -0.63
N ARG A 51 -4.44 -6.16 0.64
CA ARG A 51 -4.76 -4.83 1.17
C ARG A 51 -3.84 -4.52 2.33
N LEU A 52 -3.09 -3.43 2.19
CA LEU A 52 -2.07 -3.01 3.13
C LEU A 52 -2.41 -1.66 3.73
N LEU A 53 -2.01 -1.48 4.98
CA LEU A 53 -1.91 -0.17 5.63
C LEU A 53 -0.43 0.21 5.67
N VAL A 54 -0.06 1.30 4.99
CA VAL A 54 1.34 1.76 4.92
C VAL A 54 1.43 3.25 5.32
N PRO A 55 2.50 3.69 5.99
CA PRO A 55 2.67 5.12 6.28
C PRO A 55 2.96 5.90 5.00
N GLU A 56 2.40 7.10 4.84
CA GLU A 56 2.68 7.97 3.69
C GLU A 56 4.16 8.41 3.62
N ARG A 57 4.90 8.31 4.75
CA ARG A 57 6.36 8.52 4.79
C ARG A 57 7.19 7.35 4.22
N MET A 58 6.58 6.21 3.92
CA MET A 58 7.26 5.04 3.35
C MET A 58 7.89 5.42 2.00
N THR A 59 9.12 4.98 1.75
CA THR A 59 9.77 5.19 0.45
C THR A 59 9.32 4.15 -0.57
N LEU A 60 9.38 4.47 -1.87
CA LEU A 60 9.12 3.51 -2.94
C LEU A 60 9.95 2.23 -2.81
N GLY A 61 11.26 2.33 -2.57
CA GLY A 61 12.09 1.13 -2.34
C GLY A 61 11.82 0.35 -1.04
N THR A 62 11.07 0.92 -0.08
CA THR A 62 10.54 0.16 1.07
C THR A 62 9.20 -0.46 0.71
N LEU A 63 8.39 0.24 -0.11
CA LEU A 63 7.13 -0.26 -0.63
C LEU A 63 7.37 -1.49 -1.53
N SER A 64 8.33 -1.48 -2.45
CA SER A 64 8.62 -2.63 -3.33
C SER A 64 8.86 -3.90 -2.53
N LYS A 65 9.80 -3.84 -1.58
CA LYS A 65 10.08 -4.93 -0.62
C LYS A 65 8.84 -5.35 0.17
N THR A 66 7.97 -4.41 0.52
CA THR A 66 6.71 -4.71 1.22
C THR A 66 5.76 -5.48 0.31
N LEU A 67 5.60 -5.05 -0.95
CA LEU A 67 4.75 -5.69 -1.96
C LEU A 67 5.24 -7.10 -2.27
N GLU A 68 6.53 -7.28 -2.56
CA GLU A 68 7.16 -8.57 -2.84
C GLU A 68 6.93 -9.55 -1.68
N ARG A 69 7.16 -9.11 -0.43
CA ARG A 69 6.96 -9.97 0.76
C ARG A 69 5.52 -10.42 0.95
N VAL A 70 4.52 -9.55 0.72
CA VAL A 70 3.11 -9.92 0.89
C VAL A 70 2.57 -10.73 -0.29
N MET A 71 3.20 -10.61 -1.45
CA MET A 71 3.00 -11.54 -2.55
C MET A 71 3.72 -12.86 -2.32
N GLY A 72 4.73 -12.90 -1.45
CA GLY A 72 5.45 -14.10 -1.09
C GLY A 72 6.71 -14.35 -1.91
N TRP A 73 7.11 -13.35 -2.70
CA TRP A 73 8.33 -13.28 -3.51
C TRP A 73 9.56 -12.89 -2.68
N GLU A 74 10.74 -13.12 -3.24
CA GLU A 74 12.03 -13.12 -2.54
C GLU A 74 12.93 -11.92 -2.88
N SER A 75 12.45 -10.94 -3.68
CA SER A 75 13.14 -9.67 -3.95
C SER A 75 14.42 -9.81 -4.79
N TYR A 76 14.45 -10.78 -5.71
CA TYR A 76 15.65 -11.06 -6.53
C TYR A 76 15.65 -10.37 -7.89
N HIS A 77 14.49 -9.92 -8.36
CA HIS A 77 14.35 -9.36 -9.70
C HIS A 77 14.22 -7.83 -9.66
N LEU A 78 14.44 -7.23 -10.83
CA LEU A 78 14.21 -5.79 -11.01
C LEU A 78 12.72 -5.45 -10.85
N HIS A 79 12.47 -4.22 -10.41
CA HIS A 79 11.14 -3.69 -10.21
C HIS A 79 11.07 -2.21 -10.59
N GLU A 80 9.84 -1.75 -10.81
CA GLU A 80 9.55 -0.37 -11.19
C GLU A 80 8.15 0.04 -10.73
N PHE A 81 7.99 1.31 -10.40
CA PHE A 81 6.70 1.97 -10.23
C PHE A 81 6.46 2.92 -11.39
N GLU A 82 5.24 2.95 -11.93
CA GLU A 82 4.80 3.99 -12.84
C GLU A 82 3.75 4.86 -12.13
N ILE A 83 4.10 6.12 -11.85
CA ILE A 83 3.24 7.08 -11.15
C ILE A 83 3.14 8.33 -12.02
N ASP A 84 1.92 8.70 -12.42
CA ASP A 84 1.63 9.84 -13.30
C ASP A 84 2.46 9.82 -14.61
N GLY A 85 2.62 8.64 -15.21
CA GLY A 85 3.38 8.43 -16.44
C GLY A 85 4.90 8.55 -16.27
N ILE A 86 5.39 8.53 -15.02
CA ILE A 86 6.81 8.59 -14.71
C ILE A 86 7.25 7.30 -14.02
N SER A 87 8.26 6.67 -14.62
CA SER A 87 8.93 5.49 -14.09
C SER A 87 9.86 5.80 -12.92
N TYR A 88 9.78 5.00 -11.86
CA TYR A 88 10.65 5.03 -10.70
C TYR A 88 11.17 3.62 -10.39
N GLY A 89 12.49 3.47 -10.33
CA GLY A 89 13.15 2.20 -10.03
C GLY A 89 14.60 2.41 -9.64
N THR A 90 15.40 1.35 -9.70
CA THR A 90 16.87 1.46 -9.59
C THR A 90 17.43 1.79 -10.98
N PRO A 91 18.04 2.96 -11.21
CA PRO A 91 18.62 3.29 -12.51
C PRO A 91 19.77 2.34 -12.83
N GLU A 92 19.78 1.80 -14.05
CA GLU A 92 20.93 1.07 -14.57
C GLU A 92 22.00 2.06 -15.06
N SER A 93 23.26 1.81 -14.72
CA SER A 93 24.37 2.69 -15.13
C SER A 93 24.73 2.55 -16.60
N ASP A 94 24.42 1.40 -17.20
CA ASP A 94 25.01 0.97 -18.47
C ASP A 94 24.11 1.26 -19.67
N TYR A 95 22.86 1.67 -19.42
CA TYR A 95 21.89 2.00 -20.46
C TYR A 95 21.15 3.32 -20.15
N PRO A 96 21.06 4.25 -21.12
CA PRO A 96 20.20 5.41 -20.98
C PRO A 96 18.76 4.95 -20.74
N SER A 97 18.21 5.34 -19.60
CA SER A 97 16.88 4.96 -19.16
C SER A 97 16.20 6.20 -18.58
N ASP A 98 14.93 6.40 -18.91
CA ASP A 98 14.10 7.47 -18.35
C ASP A 98 13.62 7.13 -16.92
N VAL A 99 14.02 5.98 -16.39
CA VAL A 99 13.72 5.54 -15.02
C VAL A 99 14.36 6.47 -14.01
N ARG A 100 13.52 7.13 -13.21
CA ARG A 100 13.98 7.97 -12.10
C ARG A 100 14.36 7.12 -10.91
N ASN A 101 15.35 7.58 -10.16
CA ASN A 101 15.77 6.90 -8.94
C ASN A 101 14.65 6.92 -7.88
N GLU A 102 14.21 5.73 -7.45
CA GLU A 102 13.20 5.56 -6.41
C GLU A 102 13.69 5.94 -5.00
N ARG A 103 15.00 5.97 -4.79
CA ARG A 103 15.61 6.13 -3.47
C ARG A 103 15.20 7.46 -2.85
N GLY A 104 14.65 7.38 -1.64
CA GLY A 104 14.21 8.56 -0.88
C GLY A 104 12.89 9.19 -1.34
N ARG A 105 12.28 8.70 -2.45
CA ARG A 105 10.93 9.12 -2.86
C ARG A 105 9.91 8.51 -1.92
N LYS A 106 9.25 9.34 -1.12
CA LYS A 106 8.20 8.91 -0.17
C LYS A 106 6.84 8.97 -0.84
N LEU A 107 5.88 8.16 -0.39
CA LEU A 107 4.51 8.16 -0.94
C LEU A 107 3.85 9.54 -0.85
N LYS A 108 4.10 10.30 0.23
CA LYS A 108 3.63 11.67 0.39
C LYS A 108 4.26 12.70 -0.57
N ASN A 109 5.24 12.31 -1.37
CA ASN A 109 5.81 13.18 -2.40
C ASN A 109 5.01 13.12 -3.72
N PHE A 110 3.98 12.26 -3.78
CA PHE A 110 3.09 12.06 -4.93
C PHE A 110 1.66 12.46 -4.56
N ASP A 111 0.85 12.83 -5.55
CA ASP A 111 -0.56 13.22 -5.33
C ASP A 111 -1.46 11.98 -5.21
N LEU A 112 -1.28 11.24 -4.12
CA LEU A 112 -1.96 9.98 -3.85
C LEU A 112 -3.24 10.18 -3.02
N ALA A 113 -4.22 10.86 -3.60
CA ALA A 113 -5.56 11.02 -3.02
C ALA A 113 -6.34 9.68 -2.98
N GLU A 114 -7.44 9.61 -2.24
CA GLU A 114 -8.35 8.45 -2.30
C GLU A 114 -8.87 8.26 -3.73
N GLY A 115 -8.78 7.04 -4.25
CA GLY A 115 -9.09 6.70 -5.63
C GLY A 115 -7.91 6.86 -6.60
N ALA A 116 -6.82 7.53 -6.21
CA ALA A 116 -5.60 7.56 -7.00
C ALA A 116 -5.01 6.15 -7.12
N TRP A 117 -4.30 5.90 -8.23
CA TRP A 117 -3.68 4.62 -8.49
C TRP A 117 -2.36 4.78 -9.22
N PHE A 118 -1.54 3.73 -9.18
CA PHE A 118 -0.29 3.62 -9.90
C PHE A 118 0.02 2.15 -10.22
N GLU A 119 0.95 1.92 -11.13
CA GLU A 119 1.40 0.57 -11.46
C GLU A 119 2.67 0.21 -10.68
N TYR A 120 2.78 -1.07 -10.33
CA TYR A 120 4.01 -1.65 -9.84
C TYR A 120 4.33 -2.92 -10.64
N ARG A 121 5.49 -2.92 -11.29
CA ARG A 121 6.01 -4.05 -12.05
C ARG A 121 7.14 -4.71 -11.28
N TYR A 122 7.07 -6.03 -11.14
CA TYR A 122 8.11 -6.87 -10.56
C TYR A 122 8.51 -7.94 -11.57
N ASP A 123 9.80 -8.25 -11.62
CA ASP A 123 10.43 -9.17 -12.54
C ASP A 123 10.18 -8.79 -14.01
N PHE A 124 11.20 -8.22 -14.65
CA PHE A 124 11.08 -7.78 -16.05
C PHE A 124 11.04 -8.95 -17.04
N GLY A 125 11.46 -10.15 -16.61
CA GLY A 125 11.32 -11.38 -17.40
C GLY A 125 9.88 -11.88 -17.40
N ASP A 126 9.33 -12.15 -16.21
CA ASP A 126 7.97 -12.66 -16.05
C ASP A 126 6.87 -11.58 -16.17
N ASN A 127 7.26 -10.31 -16.06
CA ASN A 127 6.44 -9.11 -16.22
C ASN A 127 5.20 -9.07 -15.30
N TRP A 128 5.40 -9.30 -14.00
CA TRP A 128 4.31 -9.23 -13.01
C TRP A 128 3.87 -7.79 -12.75
N ARG A 129 2.77 -7.38 -13.39
CA ARG A 129 2.18 -6.06 -13.21
C ARG A 129 1.09 -6.05 -12.14
N HIS A 130 1.11 -5.01 -11.34
CA HIS A 130 0.18 -4.79 -10.25
C HIS A 130 -0.48 -3.44 -10.41
N HIS A 131 -1.80 -3.45 -10.27
CA HIS A 131 -2.59 -2.23 -10.13
C HIS A 131 -2.70 -1.90 -8.63
N VAL A 132 -2.15 -0.76 -8.21
CA VAL A 132 -2.15 -0.31 -6.80
C VAL A 132 -3.07 0.89 -6.63
N VAL A 133 -4.13 0.74 -5.84
CA VAL A 133 -5.13 1.78 -5.60
C VAL A 133 -5.06 2.26 -4.16
N VAL A 134 -5.08 3.58 -3.95
CA VAL A 134 -5.30 4.19 -2.64
C VAL A 134 -6.78 4.14 -2.34
N GLU A 135 -7.22 3.17 -1.55
CA GLU A 135 -8.64 3.04 -1.21
C GLU A 135 -9.08 4.02 -0.12
N LYS A 136 -8.20 4.31 0.85
CA LYS A 136 -8.49 5.21 1.98
C LYS A 136 -7.23 5.90 2.50
N ILE A 137 -7.39 7.09 3.05
CA ILE A 137 -6.38 7.80 3.84
C ILE A 137 -6.86 7.89 5.28
N LEU A 138 -6.09 7.32 6.22
CA LEU A 138 -6.48 7.12 7.60
C LEU A 138 -5.53 7.82 8.56
N GLU A 139 -6.06 8.21 9.72
CA GLU A 139 -5.23 8.60 10.86
C GLU A 139 -4.51 7.36 11.45
N PRO A 140 -3.25 7.50 11.88
CA PRO A 140 -2.55 6.41 12.54
C PRO A 140 -3.22 6.07 13.88
N GLN A 141 -3.40 4.77 14.14
CA GLN A 141 -3.94 4.31 15.42
C GLN A 141 -2.88 4.40 16.52
N PRO A 142 -3.23 4.74 17.78
CA PRO A 142 -2.32 4.67 18.91
C PRO A 142 -1.68 3.27 19.04
N GLY A 143 -0.36 3.20 18.99
CA GLY A 143 0.39 1.93 19.03
C GLY A 143 0.34 1.09 17.74
N GLY A 144 -0.22 1.63 16.65
CA GLY A 144 -0.29 0.97 15.36
C GLY A 144 1.09 0.61 14.79
N LYS A 145 1.26 -0.63 14.35
CA LYS A 145 2.48 -1.13 13.71
C LYS A 145 2.23 -1.26 12.21
N TYR A 146 3.03 -0.53 11.42
CA TYR A 146 2.92 -0.48 9.97
C TYR A 146 4.29 -0.80 9.33
N PRO A 147 4.33 -1.39 8.12
CA PRO A 147 3.18 -1.82 7.33
C PRO A 147 2.47 -3.05 7.91
N VAL A 148 1.19 -3.22 7.59
CA VAL A 148 0.40 -4.40 7.95
C VAL A 148 -0.56 -4.76 6.83
N CYS A 149 -0.67 -6.04 6.51
CA CYS A 149 -1.69 -6.59 5.65
C CYS A 149 -2.97 -6.82 6.45
N VAL A 150 -4.08 -6.28 5.96
CA VAL A 150 -5.39 -6.32 6.64
C VAL A 150 -6.44 -7.14 5.89
N ALA A 151 -6.20 -7.46 4.62
CA ALA A 151 -7.01 -8.40 3.85
C ALA A 151 -6.25 -8.89 2.62
N GLY A 152 -6.75 -9.95 1.99
CA GLY A 152 -6.23 -10.44 0.72
C GLY A 152 -6.95 -11.70 0.29
N GLU A 153 -6.68 -12.14 -0.93
CA GLU A 153 -7.26 -13.37 -1.46
C GLU A 153 -6.26 -14.08 -2.38
N ARG A 154 -6.33 -15.42 -2.36
CA ARG A 154 -5.55 -16.34 -3.20
C ARG A 154 -4.04 -16.32 -2.98
N ALA A 155 -3.42 -17.45 -3.31
CA ALA A 155 -1.97 -17.54 -3.34
C ALA A 155 -1.46 -16.78 -4.56
N CYS A 156 -0.32 -16.10 -4.41
CA CYS A 156 0.35 -15.49 -5.55
C CYS A 156 1.06 -16.54 -6.39
N PRO A 157 1.27 -16.27 -7.69
CA PRO A 157 2.10 -17.10 -8.52
C PRO A 157 3.47 -17.37 -7.86
N PRO A 158 3.98 -18.61 -7.91
CA PRO A 158 5.36 -18.91 -7.55
C PRO A 158 6.36 -18.01 -8.29
N GLU A 159 7.51 -17.74 -7.67
CA GLU A 159 8.65 -17.14 -8.38
C GLU A 159 9.02 -17.96 -9.62
N ASP A 160 9.48 -17.27 -10.67
CA ASP A 160 10.01 -17.82 -11.92
C ASP A 160 9.06 -18.76 -12.68
N VAL A 161 7.75 -18.70 -12.41
CA VAL A 161 6.78 -19.61 -13.02
C VAL A 161 6.51 -19.28 -14.50
N GLY A 162 7.14 -18.23 -15.05
CA GLY A 162 7.05 -17.86 -16.47
C GLY A 162 5.91 -16.88 -16.74
N GLY A 163 5.71 -15.92 -15.84
CA GLY A 163 4.70 -14.89 -15.96
C GLY A 163 3.26 -15.43 -15.95
N THR A 164 2.33 -14.62 -16.43
CA THR A 164 0.89 -14.93 -16.38
C THR A 164 0.52 -16.19 -17.18
N GLY A 165 1.16 -16.39 -18.33
CA GLY A 165 0.99 -17.58 -19.17
C GLY A 165 1.55 -18.84 -18.51
N GLY A 166 2.76 -18.77 -17.96
CA GLY A 166 3.38 -19.88 -17.25
C GLY A 166 2.61 -20.26 -15.98
N TYR A 167 2.08 -19.27 -15.25
CA TYR A 167 1.19 -19.53 -14.12
C TYR A 167 -0.13 -20.20 -14.52
N ALA A 168 -0.73 -19.80 -15.64
CA ALA A 168 -1.94 -20.44 -16.15
C ALA A 168 -1.70 -21.93 -16.49
N GLU A 169 -0.58 -22.23 -17.15
CA GLU A 169 -0.18 -23.62 -17.42
C GLU A 169 0.12 -24.36 -16.12
N PHE A 170 0.78 -23.71 -15.16
CA PHE A 170 1.07 -24.29 -13.86
C PHE A 170 -0.20 -24.73 -13.11
N LEU A 171 -1.24 -23.88 -13.09
CA LEU A 171 -2.54 -24.23 -12.52
C LEU A 171 -3.24 -25.36 -13.28
N LYS A 172 -3.11 -25.41 -14.61
CA LYS A 172 -3.69 -26.46 -15.46
C LYS A 172 -3.03 -27.81 -15.17
N VAL A 173 -1.71 -27.86 -15.11
CA VAL A 173 -0.92 -29.06 -14.81
C VAL A 173 -1.23 -29.56 -13.39
N LEU A 174 -1.21 -28.68 -12.37
CA LEU A 174 -1.50 -29.06 -10.98
C LEU A 174 -2.91 -29.64 -10.76
N ARG A 175 -3.88 -29.29 -11.63
CA ARG A 175 -5.24 -29.84 -11.55
C ARG A 175 -5.37 -31.24 -12.15
N ASN A 176 -4.37 -31.72 -12.91
CA ASN A 176 -4.40 -33.01 -13.57
C ASN A 176 -3.28 -33.93 -13.02
N PRO A 177 -3.56 -34.77 -12.01
CA PRO A 177 -2.59 -35.71 -11.46
C PRO A 177 -1.99 -36.72 -12.46
N LYS A 178 -2.60 -36.86 -13.64
CA LYS A 178 -2.14 -37.76 -14.71
C LYS A 178 -1.30 -37.04 -15.79
N HIS A 179 -1.13 -35.71 -15.68
CA HIS A 179 -0.26 -34.98 -16.60
C HIS A 179 1.20 -35.42 -16.39
N GLU A 180 1.96 -35.55 -17.47
CA GLU A 180 3.36 -35.99 -17.40
C GLU A 180 4.21 -35.07 -16.51
N ASP A 181 4.01 -33.75 -16.65
CA ASP A 181 4.71 -32.74 -15.83
C ASP A 181 4.13 -32.53 -14.42
N HIS A 182 3.06 -33.24 -14.03
CA HIS A 182 2.40 -32.99 -12.74
C HIS A 182 3.35 -33.09 -11.54
N ALA A 183 4.23 -34.11 -11.54
CA ALA A 183 5.20 -34.28 -10.46
C ALA A 183 6.20 -33.12 -10.38
N HIS A 184 6.70 -32.65 -11.53
CA HIS A 184 7.64 -31.53 -11.61
C HIS A 184 7.01 -30.24 -11.08
N PHE A 185 5.81 -29.91 -11.56
CA PHE A 185 5.09 -28.69 -11.17
C PHE A 185 4.64 -28.72 -9.71
N ARG A 186 4.28 -29.90 -9.18
CA ARG A 186 3.97 -30.05 -7.77
C ARG A 186 5.18 -29.77 -6.89
N GLU A 187 6.36 -30.22 -7.30
CA GLU A 187 7.60 -29.94 -6.58
C GLU A 187 7.99 -28.45 -6.68
N TRP A 188 7.80 -27.83 -7.84
CA TRP A 188 7.97 -26.38 -8.01
C TRP A 188 7.07 -25.60 -7.03
N GLY A 189 5.79 -25.96 -6.94
CA GLY A 189 4.85 -25.37 -6.00
C GLY A 189 5.26 -25.55 -4.54
N ARG A 190 5.85 -26.70 -4.17
CA ARG A 190 6.36 -26.93 -2.81
C ARG A 190 7.54 -26.03 -2.46
N ARG A 191 8.44 -25.77 -3.42
CA ARG A 191 9.58 -24.86 -3.23
C ARG A 191 9.13 -23.43 -2.97
N ALA A 192 8.03 -22.99 -3.59
CA ALA A 192 7.42 -21.68 -3.34
C ALA A 192 6.68 -21.58 -1.98
N GLY A 193 6.52 -22.69 -1.27
CA GLY A 193 5.88 -22.79 0.04
C GLY A 193 4.96 -24.00 0.10
N ARG A 194 5.21 -24.89 1.09
CA ARG A 194 4.53 -26.19 1.31
C ARG A 194 3.16 -26.31 0.64
N ASP A 195 3.05 -27.28 -0.27
CA ASP A 195 1.88 -27.63 -1.08
C ASP A 195 1.06 -26.42 -1.54
N PHE A 196 1.53 -25.77 -2.62
CA PHE A 196 0.87 -24.63 -3.25
C PHE A 196 -0.64 -24.83 -3.40
N ALA A 197 -1.42 -23.94 -2.77
CA ALA A 197 -2.87 -23.96 -2.79
C ALA A 197 -3.40 -22.65 -3.38
N PRO A 198 -3.80 -22.60 -4.67
CA PRO A 198 -4.09 -21.35 -5.39
C PRO A 198 -5.20 -20.51 -4.77
N LYS A 199 -6.12 -21.14 -4.04
CA LYS A 199 -7.26 -20.48 -3.41
C LYS A 199 -6.96 -19.93 -2.01
N VAL A 200 -5.83 -20.28 -1.42
CA VAL A 200 -5.52 -19.99 -0.01
C VAL A 200 -4.66 -18.75 0.09
N PHE A 201 -5.11 -17.79 0.90
CA PHE A 201 -4.29 -16.68 1.37
C PHE A 201 -4.22 -16.74 2.90
N ASP A 202 -3.00 -16.68 3.44
CA ASP A 202 -2.73 -16.66 4.88
C ASP A 202 -2.20 -15.27 5.26
N ILE A 203 -3.06 -14.49 5.92
CA ILE A 203 -2.75 -13.11 6.32
C ILE A 203 -1.71 -13.05 7.44
N ASP A 204 -1.69 -14.04 8.34
CA ASP A 204 -0.74 -14.09 9.45
C ASP A 204 0.67 -14.39 8.92
N LYS A 205 0.77 -15.31 7.96
CA LYS A 205 2.02 -15.59 7.24
C LYS A 205 2.52 -14.36 6.48
N ALA A 206 1.64 -13.63 5.80
CA ALA A 206 2.00 -12.39 5.11
C ALA A 206 2.51 -11.33 6.10
N ASN A 207 1.81 -11.14 7.22
CA ASN A 207 2.22 -10.20 8.26
C ASN A 207 3.50 -10.62 8.99
N ALA A 208 3.77 -11.91 9.14
CA ALA A 208 5.03 -12.40 9.68
C ALA A 208 6.23 -12.01 8.81
N LYS A 209 6.07 -12.03 7.47
CA LYS A 209 7.10 -11.57 6.52
C LYS A 209 7.34 -10.05 6.57
N LEU A 210 6.35 -9.27 6.99
CA LEU A 210 6.48 -7.81 7.13
C LEU A 210 7.22 -7.36 8.39
N ARG A 211 7.32 -8.22 9.40
CA ARG A 211 8.03 -7.88 10.64
C ARG A 211 9.53 -7.79 10.37
N PRO A 212 10.25 -6.83 10.98
CA PRO A 212 11.70 -6.81 10.95
C PRO A 212 12.23 -8.15 11.45
N ARG A 213 13.17 -8.77 10.73
CA ARG A 213 13.94 -9.89 11.29
C ARG A 213 14.68 -9.34 12.50
N VAL A 214 14.32 -9.81 13.69
CA VAL A 214 15.14 -9.59 14.89
C VAL A 214 16.40 -10.40 14.65
N LEU A 215 17.51 -9.72 14.33
CA LEU A 215 18.83 -10.32 14.45
C LEU A 215 19.05 -10.49 15.95
N LEU A 216 19.01 -11.75 16.43
CA LEU A 216 19.48 -12.03 17.78
C LEU A 216 20.97 -11.63 17.83
N PRO A 217 21.43 -10.88 18.85
CA PRO A 217 22.85 -10.67 19.03
C PRO A 217 23.52 -12.04 19.21
N GLY A 218 24.53 -12.29 18.38
CA GLY A 218 25.40 -13.46 18.49
C GLY A 218 26.37 -13.35 19.65
#